data_AF-J9EB71-F1
#
_entry.id   AF-J9EB71-F1
#
_cell.length_a   1.000
_cell.length_b   1.000
_cell.length_c   1.000
_cell.angle_alpha   90.00
_cell.angle_beta   90.00
_cell.angle_gamma   90.00
#
_symmetry.space_group_name_H-M   'P 1'
#
loop_
_entity.id
_entity.type
_entity.pdbx_description
1 polymer ?
#
loop_
_entity_poly.entity_id
_entity_poly.type
_entity_poly.pdbx_seq_one_letter_code
_entity_poly.pdbx_strand_id
1 'polypeptide(L)'
;MQDEGIHPPPKAVLDALQQRMQKYKALCDQSRVENDNRKYRMNVRILKRYEDAIEACRSNKPVDTSGLPCPPGYPPLPPLGNMAATSTSDFFLGWNGDIAKTCARSRIICCTRSVNIRKQSRQKQQLDFLLQRQFQFKEAAIAAKKNGDVTTAKKFLLAAKVSPIF
;
A
#
# COMPACT_ATOMS: atom_id res chain seq x y z
N MET A 1 -18.04 -6.06 -5.45
CA MET A 1 -19.08 -5.94 -4.40
C MET A 1 -18.42 -6.31 -3.10
N GLN A 2 -18.21 -5.33 -2.22
CA GLN A 2 -17.62 -5.54 -0.90
C GLN A 2 -18.72 -6.10 -0.01
N ASP A 3 -18.65 -7.40 0.24
CA ASP A 3 -19.56 -8.09 1.15
C ASP A 3 -19.07 -7.80 2.59
N GLU A 4 -19.47 -6.64 3.10
CA GLU A 4 -19.32 -6.24 4.51
C GLU A 4 -20.40 -6.95 5.32
N GLY A 5 -20.32 -8.28 5.36
CA GLY A 5 -21.16 -9.11 6.21
C GLY A 5 -20.85 -8.80 7.68
N ILE A 6 -21.82 -8.18 8.36
CA ILE A 6 -21.87 -8.04 9.82
C ILE A 6 -21.79 -9.46 10.39
N HIS A 7 -20.60 -9.86 10.82
CA HIS A 7 -20.37 -11.15 11.43
C HIS A 7 -20.93 -11.12 12.85
N PRO A 8 -21.47 -12.25 13.34
CA PRO A 8 -22.07 -12.31 14.67
C PRO A 8 -21.09 -11.80 15.72
N PRO A 9 -21.56 -11.00 16.69
CA PRO A 9 -20.70 -10.46 17.74
C PRO A 9 -20.01 -11.64 18.44
N PRO A 10 -18.66 -11.69 18.41
CA PRO A 10 -17.93 -12.83 18.93
C PRO A 10 -18.13 -12.92 20.43
N LYS A 11 -18.63 -14.06 20.90
CA LYS A 11 -18.90 -14.32 22.32
C LYS A 11 -17.62 -14.53 23.14
N ALA A 12 -16.49 -14.79 22.46
CA ALA A 12 -15.18 -15.01 23.05
C ALA A 12 -14.08 -14.28 22.26
N VAL A 13 -13.02 -13.85 22.95
CA VAL A 13 -11.89 -13.12 22.35
C VAL A 13 -11.21 -13.93 21.24
N LEU A 14 -11.09 -15.26 21.42
CA LEU A 14 -10.53 -16.18 20.42
C LEU A 14 -11.30 -16.18 19.10
N ASP A 15 -12.63 -16.24 19.17
CA ASP A 15 -13.50 -16.28 18.00
C ASP A 15 -13.37 -14.97 17.20
N ALA A 16 -13.30 -13.84 17.89
CA ALA A 16 -13.06 -12.53 17.28
C ALA A 16 -11.70 -12.45 16.55
N LEU A 17 -10.65 -13.07 17.09
CA LEU A 17 -9.33 -13.09 16.45
C LEU A 17 -9.35 -13.98 15.20
N GLN A 18 -10.00 -15.14 15.26
CA GLN A 18 -10.13 -16.06 14.13
C GLN A 18 -10.93 -15.44 12.97
N GLN A 19 -12.04 -14.76 13.25
CA GLN A 19 -12.84 -14.09 12.21
C GLN A 19 -12.03 -13.01 11.48
N ARG A 20 -11.23 -12.23 12.21
CA ARG A 20 -10.35 -11.21 11.61
C ARG A 20 -9.21 -11.83 10.79
N MET A 21 -8.61 -12.91 11.28
CA MET A 21 -7.60 -13.69 10.55
C MET A 21 -8.14 -14.17 9.20
N GLN A 22 -9.37 -14.70 9.16
CA GLN A 22 -10.00 -15.19 7.94
C GLN A 22 -10.18 -14.07 6.90
N LYS A 23 -10.56 -12.86 7.31
CA LYS A 23 -10.66 -11.70 6.41
C LYS A 23 -9.31 -11.38 5.75
N TYR A 24 -8.23 -11.34 6.54
CA TYR A 24 -6.89 -11.06 6.00
C TYR A 24 -6.35 -12.20 5.13
N LYS A 25 -6.75 -13.45 5.37
CA LYS A 25 -6.48 -14.57 4.46
C LYS A 25 -7.12 -14.35 3.09
N ALA A 26 -8.41 -14.01 3.05
CA ALA A 26 -9.11 -13.69 1.81
C ALA A 26 -8.44 -12.50 1.07
N LEU A 27 -8.00 -11.47 1.80
CA LEU A 27 -7.28 -10.34 1.23
C LEU A 27 -5.88 -10.71 0.68
N CYS A 28 -5.21 -11.70 1.26
CA CYS A 28 -3.97 -12.24 0.70
C CYS A 28 -4.25 -12.89 -0.66
N ASP A 29 -5.27 -13.75 -0.73
CA ASP A 29 -5.63 -14.46 -1.96
C ASP A 29 -6.07 -13.48 -3.06
N GLN A 30 -6.90 -12.49 -2.70
CA GLN A 30 -7.30 -11.43 -3.62
C GLN A 30 -6.09 -10.65 -4.15
N SER A 31 -5.17 -10.25 -3.28
CA SER A 31 -3.97 -9.50 -3.70
C SER A 31 -3.03 -10.34 -4.56
N ARG A 32 -3.03 -11.66 -4.38
CA ARG A 32 -2.27 -12.60 -5.22
C ARG A 32 -2.87 -12.70 -6.62
N VAL A 33 -4.20 -12.79 -6.73
CA VAL A 33 -4.93 -12.82 -8.01
C VAL A 33 -4.79 -11.49 -8.75
N GLU A 34 -4.90 -10.36 -8.04
CA GLU A 34 -4.70 -9.01 -8.60
C GLU A 34 -3.22 -8.69 -8.92
N ASN A 35 -2.29 -9.59 -8.57
CA ASN A 35 -0.84 -9.43 -8.69
C ASN A 35 -0.30 -8.16 -8.00
N ASP A 36 -1.01 -7.67 -6.97
CA ASP A 36 -0.58 -6.55 -6.12
C ASP A 36 0.33 -7.06 -5.00
N ASN A 37 1.59 -7.33 -5.39
CA ASN A 37 2.62 -7.87 -4.51
C ASN A 37 2.85 -7.03 -3.23
N ARG A 38 2.59 -5.72 -3.28
CA ARG A 38 2.74 -4.84 -2.12
C ARG A 38 1.65 -5.11 -1.09
N LYS A 39 0.38 -5.14 -1.53
CA LYS A 39 -0.75 -5.47 -0.65
C LYS A 39 -0.63 -6.89 -0.13
N TYR A 40 -0.22 -7.84 -0.97
CA TYR A 40 0.01 -9.22 -0.56
C TYR A 40 0.99 -9.32 0.62
N ARG A 41 2.19 -8.71 0.51
CA ARG A 41 3.19 -8.73 1.60
C ARG A 41 2.70 -8.05 2.87
N MET A 42 1.92 -6.97 2.75
CA MET A 42 1.29 -6.30 3.88
C MET A 42 0.27 -7.23 4.56
N ASN A 43 -0.63 -7.83 3.79
CA ASN A 43 -1.68 -8.72 4.30
C ASN A 43 -1.09 -9.97 4.94
N VAL A 44 -0.04 -10.56 4.36
CA VAL A 44 0.69 -11.70 4.94
C VAL A 44 1.31 -11.33 6.30
N ARG A 45 1.92 -10.15 6.42
CA ARG A 45 2.46 -9.68 7.71
C ARG A 45 1.36 -9.49 8.75
N ILE A 46 0.20 -8.99 8.34
CA ILE A 46 -0.95 -8.80 9.24
C ILE A 46 -1.51 -10.16 9.68
N LEU A 47 -1.66 -11.09 8.76
CA LEU A 47 -2.14 -12.45 9.02
C LEU A 47 -1.26 -13.13 10.07
N LYS A 48 0.07 -13.03 9.94
CA LYS A 48 1.01 -13.57 10.93
C LYS A 48 0.80 -12.98 12.34
N ARG A 49 0.56 -11.67 12.46
CA ARG A 49 0.29 -11.06 13.77
C ARG A 49 -0.97 -11.62 14.42
N TYR A 50 -2.00 -11.93 13.62
CA TYR A 50 -3.21 -12.57 14.13
C TYR A 50 -2.96 -14.03 14.55
N GLU A 51 -2.12 -14.77 13.83
CA GLU A 51 -1.68 -16.12 14.24
C GLU A 51 -0.96 -16.08 15.59
N ASP A 52 0.02 -15.19 15.75
CA ASP A 52 0.77 -14.99 17.00
C ASP A 52 -0.19 -14.64 18.16
N ALA A 53 -1.21 -13.81 17.91
CA ALA A 53 -2.21 -13.42 18.90
C ALA A 53 -3.14 -14.58 19.30
N ILE A 54 -3.53 -15.44 18.35
CA ILE A 54 -4.33 -16.64 18.62
C ILE A 54 -3.53 -17.63 19.47
N GLU A 55 -2.25 -17.83 19.15
CA GLU A 55 -1.35 -18.70 19.92
C GLU A 55 -1.13 -18.20 21.35
N ALA A 56 -0.95 -16.88 21.53
CA ALA A 56 -0.85 -16.26 22.85
C ALA A 56 -2.12 -16.49 23.68
N CYS A 57 -3.30 -16.30 23.06
CA CYS A 57 -4.59 -16.49 23.72
C CYS A 57 -4.83 -17.96 24.10
N ARG A 58 -4.48 -18.91 23.22
CA ARG A 58 -4.53 -20.36 23.51
C ARG A 58 -3.57 -20.77 24.63
N SER A 59 -2.44 -20.07 24.77
CA SER A 59 -1.43 -20.31 25.80
C SER A 59 -1.73 -19.57 27.12
N ASN A 60 -2.91 -18.95 27.27
CA ASN A 60 -3.29 -18.09 28.40
C ASN A 60 -2.33 -16.90 28.65
N LYS A 61 -1.60 -16.47 27.62
CA LYS A 61 -0.73 -15.28 27.68
C LYS A 61 -1.56 -14.03 27.37
N PRO A 62 -1.24 -12.87 27.97
CA PRO A 62 -1.94 -11.62 27.65
C PRO A 62 -1.74 -11.28 26.17
N VAL A 63 -2.84 -11.11 25.45
CA VAL A 63 -2.84 -10.78 24.02
C VAL A 63 -2.66 -9.28 23.87
N ASP A 64 -1.57 -8.85 23.25
CA ASP A 64 -1.41 -7.45 22.83
C ASP A 64 -2.28 -7.18 21.60
N THR A 65 -3.50 -6.73 21.87
CA THR A 65 -4.50 -6.39 20.84
C THR A 65 -4.25 -5.03 20.19
N SER A 66 -3.33 -4.22 20.73
CA SER A 66 -3.07 -2.85 20.26
C SER A 66 -2.29 -2.78 18.93
N GLY A 67 -1.56 -3.84 18.58
CA GLY A 67 -0.77 -3.94 17.35
C GLY A 67 -1.49 -4.52 16.13
N LEU A 68 -2.77 -4.91 16.28
CA LEU A 68 -3.56 -5.57 15.26
C LEU A 68 -4.45 -4.56 14.50
N PRO A 69 -4.38 -4.50 13.16
CA PRO A 69 -5.28 -3.64 12.40
C PRO A 69 -6.71 -4.20 12.46
N CYS A 70 -7.64 -3.42 12.98
CA CYS A 70 -9.06 -3.73 12.95
C CYS A 70 -9.65 -3.34 11.60
N PRO A 71 -10.13 -4.30 10.78
CA PRO A 71 -10.85 -3.97 9.57
C PRO A 71 -12.18 -3.26 9.91
N PRO A 72 -12.66 -2.33 9.06
CA PRO A 72 -13.97 -1.73 9.22
C PRO A 72 -15.05 -2.83 9.24
N GLY A 73 -16.12 -2.63 10.01
CA GLY A 73 -17.21 -3.61 10.16
C GLY A 73 -16.99 -4.70 11.23
N TYR A 74 -15.82 -4.75 11.88
CA TYR A 74 -15.56 -5.67 13.00
C TYR A 74 -15.79 -4.96 14.35
N PRO A 75 -16.70 -5.45 15.22
CA PRO A 75 -16.94 -4.84 16.51
C PRO A 75 -15.68 -4.89 17.39
N PRO A 76 -15.51 -3.93 18.32
CA PRO A 76 -14.42 -3.95 19.27
C PRO A 76 -14.45 -5.26 20.07
N LEU A 77 -13.25 -5.77 20.39
CA LEU A 77 -13.12 -6.97 21.21
C LEU A 77 -13.89 -6.79 22.53
N PRO A 78 -14.60 -7.83 23.02
CA PRO A 78 -15.19 -7.77 24.34
C PRO A 78 -14.09 -7.46 25.37
N PRO A 79 -14.35 -6.56 26.34
CA PRO A 79 -13.36 -6.27 27.37
C PRO A 79 -13.05 -7.56 28.12
N LEU A 80 -11.76 -7.93 28.17
CA LEU A 80 -11.33 -8.97 29.10
C LEU A 80 -11.69 -8.50 30.50
N GLY A 81 -12.63 -9.20 31.14
CA GLY A 81 -12.95 -8.98 32.54
C GLY A 81 -11.68 -9.12 33.39
N ASN A 82 -11.27 -8.00 33.97
CA ASN A 82 -10.47 -7.83 35.18
C ASN A 82 -9.53 -8.99 35.55
N MET A 83 -8.27 -8.91 35.11
CA MET A 83 -7.13 -9.43 35.87
C MET A 83 -6.11 -8.29 35.99
N ALA A 84 -6.21 -7.60 37.12
CA ALA A 84 -5.23 -6.75 37.80
C ALA A 84 -4.24 -5.93 36.97
N ALA A 85 -4.47 -4.61 37.01
CA ALA A 85 -3.38 -3.65 37.12
C ALA A 85 -2.45 -4.06 38.28
N THR A 86 -1.14 -4.23 38.02
CA THR A 86 -0.02 -3.80 38.86
C THR A 86 1.30 -4.14 38.14
N SER A 87 2.02 -3.10 37.73
CA SER A 87 3.48 -2.96 37.99
C SER A 87 3.94 -1.62 37.43
N THR A 88 3.79 -0.59 38.26
CA THR A 88 4.63 0.60 38.21
C THR A 88 6.03 0.19 38.68
N SER A 89 6.99 0.12 37.77
CA SER A 89 8.42 0.31 38.08
C SER A 89 9.15 0.67 36.80
N ASP A 90 9.35 1.97 36.62
CA ASP A 90 10.63 2.58 36.21
C ASP A 90 11.41 1.89 35.08
N PHE A 91 11.22 2.40 33.86
CA PHE A 91 12.33 2.61 32.91
C PHE A 91 11.95 3.77 31.97
N PHE A 92 11.78 4.97 32.54
CA PHE A 92 11.87 6.23 31.79
C PHE A 92 13.24 6.86 32.10
N LEU A 93 14.27 6.41 31.39
CA LEU A 93 15.46 7.23 31.20
C LEU A 93 15.13 8.29 30.15
N GLY A 94 14.78 9.47 30.65
CA GLY A 94 15.32 10.76 30.20
C GLY A 94 15.24 11.12 28.72
N TRP A 95 14.27 11.97 28.39
CA TRP A 95 14.56 13.15 27.56
C TRP A 95 13.90 14.36 28.21
N ASN A 96 14.66 15.02 29.10
CA ASN A 96 14.45 16.43 29.43
C ASN A 96 14.97 17.26 28.27
N GLY A 97 14.18 18.20 27.77
CA GLY A 97 14.62 19.09 26.70
C GLY A 97 13.53 20.05 26.28
N ASP A 98 13.44 21.16 27.01
CA ASP A 98 12.65 22.32 26.68
C ASP A 98 12.96 22.89 25.28
N ILE A 99 11.88 23.34 24.66
CA ILE A 99 11.71 24.38 23.65
C ILE A 99 12.95 25.28 23.42
N ALA A 100 13.63 25.11 22.28
CA ALA A 100 14.24 26.22 21.54
C ALA A 100 14.60 25.85 20.08
N LYS A 101 13.86 26.44 19.15
CA LYS A 101 14.32 27.00 17.87
C LYS A 101 15.70 26.53 17.35
N THR A 102 15.70 25.49 16.51
CA THR A 102 16.68 25.37 15.41
C THR A 102 16.02 24.76 14.17
N CYS A 103 15.95 25.57 13.12
CA CYS A 103 15.82 25.10 11.75
C CYS A 103 17.20 24.56 11.34
N ALA A 104 17.37 23.23 11.26
CA ALA A 104 18.25 22.55 10.31
C ALA A 104 18.39 21.05 10.66
N ARG A 105 18.05 20.22 9.68
CA ARG A 105 18.63 18.88 9.42
C ARG A 105 18.29 17.75 10.40
N SER A 106 17.12 17.16 10.20
CA SER A 106 16.84 15.75 10.49
C SER A 106 16.14 15.13 9.28
N ARG A 107 16.92 14.43 8.43
CA ARG A 107 16.38 13.47 7.45
C ARG A 107 16.27 12.11 8.15
N ILE A 108 15.34 11.28 7.65
CA ILE A 108 15.23 9.79 7.78
C ILE A 108 14.32 9.39 8.97
N ILE A 109 13.14 8.75 8.84
CA ILE A 109 12.40 8.10 7.74
C ILE A 109 10.89 8.31 7.98
N CYS A 110 10.26 9.13 7.14
CA CYS A 110 8.82 9.14 6.94
C CYS A 110 8.58 8.97 5.42
N CYS A 111 7.99 7.84 5.03
CA CYS A 111 7.42 7.58 3.69
C CYS A 111 8.31 7.78 2.43
N THR A 112 9.43 7.07 2.26
CA THR A 112 10.25 7.19 1.03
C THR A 112 9.87 6.27 -0.14
N ARG A 113 8.99 5.27 0.03
CA ARG A 113 8.65 4.31 -1.06
C ARG A 113 7.47 4.72 -1.95
N SER A 114 6.56 5.56 -1.46
CA SER A 114 5.37 6.02 -2.21
C SER A 114 5.74 7.00 -3.33
N VAL A 115 6.80 7.79 -3.14
CA VAL A 115 7.28 8.76 -4.12
C VAL A 115 7.82 8.07 -5.38
N ASN A 116 8.50 6.91 -5.23
CA ASN A 116 9.05 6.18 -6.36
C ASN A 116 8.00 5.52 -7.26
N ILE A 117 6.88 5.04 -6.70
CA ILE A 117 5.79 4.46 -7.51
C ILE A 117 5.10 5.55 -8.33
N ARG A 118 4.87 6.74 -7.75
CA ARG A 118 4.33 7.89 -8.50
C ARG A 118 5.30 8.41 -9.55
N LYS A 119 6.61 8.40 -9.26
CA LYS A 119 7.66 8.76 -10.23
C LYS A 119 7.76 7.73 -11.37
N GLN A 120 7.75 6.43 -11.08
CA GLN A 120 7.75 5.38 -12.11
C GLN A 120 6.46 5.38 -12.94
N SER A 121 5.31 5.65 -12.32
CA SER A 121 4.04 5.85 -13.04
C SER A 121 4.12 7.05 -13.99
N ARG A 122 4.66 8.19 -13.54
CA ARG A 122 4.88 9.37 -14.39
C ARG A 122 5.87 9.10 -15.53
N GLN A 123 6.96 8.39 -15.27
CA GLN A 123 7.94 7.98 -16.29
C GLN A 123 7.30 7.08 -17.35
N LYS A 124 6.49 6.10 -16.92
CA LYS A 124 5.74 5.24 -17.84
C LYS A 124 4.76 6.06 -18.68
N GLN A 125 4.00 6.97 -18.08
CA GLN A 125 3.09 7.86 -18.81
C GLN A 125 3.83 8.75 -19.83
N GLN A 126 5.02 9.25 -19.47
CA GLN A 126 5.87 10.02 -20.38
C GLN A 126 6.35 9.16 -21.55
N LEU A 127 6.79 7.92 -21.28
CA LEU A 127 7.19 6.97 -22.31
C LEU A 127 6.02 6.64 -23.24
N ASP A 128 4.86 6.30 -22.69
CA ASP A 128 3.65 5.97 -23.43
C ASP A 128 3.24 7.15 -24.34
N PHE A 129 3.31 8.39 -23.83
CA PHE A 129 3.06 9.59 -24.60
C PHE A 129 4.05 9.77 -25.77
N LEU A 130 5.35 9.56 -25.54
CA LEU A 130 6.37 9.67 -26.58
C LEU A 130 6.20 8.61 -27.67
N LEU A 131 5.88 7.36 -27.29
CA LEU A 131 5.58 6.29 -28.24
C LEU A 131 4.33 6.61 -29.06
N GLN A 132 3.26 7.08 -28.41
CA GLN A 132 2.03 7.46 -29.08
C GLN A 132 2.26 8.62 -30.08
N ARG A 133 3.04 9.64 -29.67
CA ARG A 133 3.43 10.76 -30.54
C ARG A 133 4.24 10.29 -31.74
N GLN A 134 5.19 9.39 -31.53
CA GLN A 134 5.99 8.81 -32.61
C GLN A 134 5.10 8.03 -33.60
N PHE A 135 4.15 7.25 -33.09
CA PHE A 135 3.20 6.49 -33.90
C PHE A 135 2.36 7.41 -34.79
N GLN A 136 1.79 8.48 -34.23
CA GLN A 136 1.00 9.47 -34.98
C GLN A 136 1.79 10.10 -36.14
N PHE A 137 3.07 10.44 -35.92
CA PHE A 137 3.89 10.98 -36.99
C PHE A 137 4.17 9.96 -38.10
N LYS A 138 4.33 8.68 -37.76
CA LYS A 138 4.47 7.61 -38.78
C LYS A 138 3.19 7.46 -39.60
N GLU A 139 2.02 7.47 -38.96
CA GLU A 139 0.73 7.40 -39.65
C GLU A 139 0.52 8.59 -40.59
N ALA A 140 0.79 9.81 -40.11
CA ALA A 140 0.69 11.02 -40.91
C ALA A 140 1.63 10.99 -42.12
N ALA A 141 2.85 10.46 -41.96
CA ALA A 141 3.79 10.27 -43.08
C ALA A 141 3.24 9.29 -44.13
N ILE A 142 2.62 8.20 -43.69
CA ILE A 142 2.00 7.21 -44.59
C ILE A 142 0.82 7.85 -45.33
N ALA A 143 -0.04 8.59 -44.64
CA ALA A 143 -1.18 9.28 -45.25
C ALA A 143 -0.74 10.31 -46.29
N ALA A 144 0.23 11.16 -45.96
CA ALA A 144 0.81 12.13 -46.89
C ALA A 144 1.41 11.45 -48.12
N LYS A 145 2.12 10.34 -47.95
CA LYS A 145 2.66 9.54 -49.06
C LYS A 145 1.54 8.99 -49.96
N LYS A 146 0.44 8.49 -49.38
CA LYS A 146 -0.73 8.01 -50.14
C LYS A 146 -1.39 9.14 -50.94
N ASN A 147 -1.38 10.36 -50.40
CA ASN A 147 -1.91 11.55 -51.06
C ASN A 147 -0.94 12.16 -52.08
N GLY A 148 0.28 11.61 -52.24
CA GLY A 148 1.30 12.11 -53.17
C GLY A 148 2.17 13.24 -52.62
N ASP A 149 1.93 13.70 -51.39
CA ASP A 149 2.68 14.78 -50.76
C ASP A 149 3.99 14.27 -50.11
N VAL A 150 5.01 14.07 -50.94
CA VAL A 150 6.30 13.53 -50.50
C VAL A 150 7.05 14.49 -49.57
N THR A 151 6.86 15.80 -49.71
CA THR A 151 7.54 16.82 -48.89
C THR A 151 7.05 16.79 -47.45
N THR A 152 5.74 16.68 -47.23
CA THR A 152 5.13 16.58 -45.89
C THR A 152 5.41 15.22 -45.26
N ALA A 153 5.41 14.14 -46.05
CA ALA A 153 5.80 12.82 -45.58
C ALA A 153 7.24 12.82 -45.00
N LYS A 154 8.19 13.45 -45.68
CA LYS A 154 9.57 13.61 -45.18
C LYS A 154 9.64 14.40 -43.87
N LYS A 155 8.85 15.49 -43.74
CA LYS A 155 8.78 16.29 -42.49
C LYS A 155 8.32 15.45 -41.30
N PHE A 156 7.28 14.63 -41.48
CA PHE A 156 6.77 13.78 -40.41
C PHE A 156 7.74 12.66 -40.01
N LEU A 157 8.50 12.09 -40.96
CA LEU A 157 9.55 11.12 -40.65
C LEU A 157 10.68 11.73 -39.81
N LEU A 158 11.09 12.97 -40.14
CA LEU A 158 12.07 13.71 -39.34
C LEU A 158 11.53 13.94 -37.91
N ALA A 159 10.28 14.38 -37.77
CA ALA A 159 9.65 14.59 -36.47
C ALA A 159 9.57 13.31 -35.61
N ALA A 160 9.25 12.17 -36.23
CA ALA A 160 9.20 10.86 -35.56
C ALA A 160 10.57 10.40 -35.03
N LYS A 161 11.67 10.85 -35.66
CA LYS A 161 13.04 10.48 -35.28
C LYS A 161 13.69 11.46 -34.30
N VAL A 162 13.31 12.75 -34.36
CA VAL A 162 13.92 13.83 -33.55
C VAL A 162 13.10 14.17 -32.30
N SER A 163 11.95 13.52 -32.06
CA SER A 163 11.08 13.78 -30.90
C SER A 163 11.89 13.87 -29.59
N PRO A 164 12.14 15.09 -29.05
CA PRO A 164 13.07 15.28 -27.96
C PRO A 164 12.48 14.71 -26.68
N ILE A 165 13.33 14.04 -25.92
CA ILE A 165 13.03 13.60 -24.56
C ILE A 165 13.08 14.89 -23.71
N PHE A 166 11.92 15.50 -23.42
CA PHE A 166 11.79 16.68 -22.55
C PHE A 166 11.62 16.28 -21.08
#